data_AF-A0A0Q4RFW6-F1
#
_entry.id   AF-A0A0Q4RFW6-F1
#
_cell.length_a   1.000
_cell.length_b   1.000
_cell.length_c   1.000
_cell.angle_alpha   90.00
_cell.angle_beta   90.00
_cell.angle_gamma   90.00
#
_symmetry.space_group_name_H-M   'P 1'
#
loop_
_entity.id
_entity.type
_entity.pdbx_description
1 polymer ?
#
loop_
_entity_poly.entity_id
_entity_poly.type
_entity_poly.pdbx_seq_one_letter_code
_entity_poly.pdbx_strand_id
1 'polypeptide(L)'
;MKHIFLSVALLASVAASAQEFEKDNGVIRIKLNEAIAPYGTNSPMITNMWIAGRKVVPHDNAGADFQMTSRSSQGNNYNPTQGGDCAGRTSVLTGSIPNWNGAQLGTPASNGILLGIDPLLYDEPGLSGTCNGGQPGVAPYDMAFGVTLGDGVAVPREAMVVDMSIRKDGPASPDLVKALSELPVAFVDANFLRYAYYSVDGVNFQQLQGSTGVSLSHDIKQWVWNDNFIRDGHAIALCDRADAVEQPAQGTCMAFYAHEFTRVYASRRQGSPNELALMSVLGDNTAAPTISDTQWHTARRLVAVGNLSTVAAVIGHAEQNYPASGWARW
;
A
#
# COMPACT_ATOMS: atom_id res chain seq x y z
N MET A 1 -39.61 -2.87 10.45
CA MET A 1 -38.19 -3.14 10.15
C MET A 1 -37.92 -2.64 8.75
N LYS A 2 -37.16 -1.55 8.60
CA LYS A 2 -36.84 -0.94 7.31
C LYS A 2 -35.49 -1.49 6.85
N HIS A 3 -35.49 -2.36 5.85
CA HIS A 3 -34.28 -2.77 5.15
C HIS A 3 -33.86 -1.61 4.23
N ILE A 4 -32.77 -0.94 4.57
CA ILE A 4 -32.09 -0.01 3.66
C ILE A 4 -31.29 -0.89 2.71
N PHE A 5 -31.81 -1.09 1.51
CA PHE A 5 -31.06 -1.63 0.38
C PHE A 5 -30.03 -0.57 -0.05
N LEU A 6 -28.75 -0.84 0.20
CA LEU A 6 -27.66 -0.08 -0.40
C LEU A 6 -27.48 -0.60 -1.83
N SER A 7 -28.27 -0.06 -2.75
CA SER A 7 -28.11 -0.31 -4.19
C SER A 7 -26.95 0.53 -4.71
N VAL A 8 -25.75 -0.05 -4.79
CA VAL A 8 -24.64 0.51 -5.55
C VAL A 8 -24.99 0.34 -7.03
N ALA A 9 -25.64 1.35 -7.62
CA ALA A 9 -25.83 1.42 -9.05
C ALA A 9 -24.53 1.91 -9.71
N LEU A 10 -23.65 0.96 -10.05
CA LEU A 10 -22.48 1.20 -10.90
C LEU A 10 -22.91 1.10 -12.37
N LEU A 11 -23.42 2.17 -12.97
CA LEU A 11 -23.63 2.24 -14.42
C LEU A 11 -23.45 3.67 -14.95
N ALA A 12 -22.21 3.99 -15.31
CA ALA A 12 -21.90 4.82 -16.47
C ALA A 12 -20.45 4.51 -16.88
N SER A 13 -20.28 3.75 -17.96
CA SER A 13 -19.03 3.60 -18.69
C SER A 13 -18.72 4.91 -19.44
N VAL A 14 -18.41 5.96 -18.69
CA VAL A 14 -17.61 7.06 -19.22
C VAL A 14 -16.18 6.56 -19.24
N ALA A 15 -15.57 6.54 -20.43
CA ALA A 15 -14.14 6.38 -20.56
C ALA A 15 -13.47 7.42 -19.64
N ALA A 16 -13.02 6.99 -18.46
CA ALA A 16 -12.27 7.82 -17.53
C ALA A 16 -10.83 7.93 -18.05
N SER A 17 -10.67 8.54 -19.22
CA SER A 17 -9.36 8.82 -19.79
C SER A 17 -8.69 9.93 -19.00
N ALA A 18 -7.53 9.63 -18.41
CA ALA A 18 -6.50 10.57 -17.96
C ALA A 18 -6.86 11.59 -16.85
N GLN A 19 -7.75 11.25 -15.91
CA GLN A 19 -7.98 12.13 -14.76
C GLN A 19 -6.90 11.92 -13.69
N GLU A 20 -6.02 12.90 -13.51
CA GLU A 20 -5.08 12.95 -12.38
C GLU A 20 -5.79 13.49 -11.14
N PHE A 21 -5.38 13.03 -9.97
CA PHE A 21 -5.94 13.46 -8.69
C PHE A 21 -4.84 13.93 -7.75
N GLU A 22 -5.13 14.96 -6.96
CA GLU A 22 -4.27 15.44 -5.89
C GLU A 22 -5.09 15.58 -4.60
N LYS A 23 -4.54 15.11 -3.49
CA LYS A 23 -5.07 15.30 -2.14
C LYS A 23 -3.96 15.81 -1.23
N ASP A 24 -4.27 16.81 -0.41
CA ASP A 24 -3.32 17.45 0.50
C ASP A 24 -4.06 17.85 1.79
N ASN A 25 -3.49 17.55 2.95
CA ASN A 25 -4.00 17.96 4.25
C ASN A 25 -3.03 18.86 5.05
N GLY A 26 -1.97 19.35 4.40
CA GLY A 26 -0.90 20.16 4.97
C GLY A 26 0.26 19.37 5.59
N VAL A 27 0.10 18.05 5.78
CA VAL A 27 1.15 17.15 6.27
C VAL A 27 1.51 16.12 5.21
N ILE A 28 0.50 15.40 4.72
CA ILE A 28 0.60 14.42 3.64
C ILE A 28 0.00 15.05 2.39
N ARG A 29 0.75 15.01 1.31
CA ARG A 29 0.24 15.24 -0.04
C ARG A 29 0.43 13.98 -0.86
N ILE A 30 -0.59 13.61 -1.65
CA ILE A 30 -0.51 12.52 -2.61
C ILE A 30 -1.00 12.99 -3.97
N LYS A 31 -0.40 12.42 -5.00
CA LYS A 31 -0.96 12.43 -6.35
C LYS A 31 -1.28 11.01 -6.78
N LEU A 32 -2.36 10.87 -7.52
CA LEU A 32 -2.84 9.59 -8.01
C LEU A 32 -3.14 9.64 -9.49
N ASN A 33 -2.98 8.48 -10.14
CA ASN A 33 -3.33 8.31 -11.55
C ASN A 33 -2.56 9.27 -12.49
N GLU A 34 -1.30 9.59 -12.20
CA GLU A 34 -0.42 10.31 -13.12
C GLU A 34 0.13 9.39 -14.22
N ALA A 35 0.53 10.00 -15.34
CA ALA A 35 1.12 9.30 -16.47
C ALA A 35 2.55 8.80 -16.16
N ILE A 36 2.80 7.52 -16.44
CA ILE A 36 4.10 6.89 -16.24
C ILE A 36 4.98 7.07 -17.48
N ALA A 37 6.13 7.70 -17.33
CA ALA A 37 7.15 7.73 -18.39
C ALA A 37 7.93 6.40 -18.45
N PRO A 38 8.33 5.89 -19.63
CA PRO A 38 8.07 6.43 -20.97
C PRO A 38 6.74 5.95 -21.59
N TYR A 39 5.95 5.15 -20.87
CA TYR A 39 4.78 4.46 -21.40
C TYR A 39 3.60 5.40 -21.76
N GLY A 40 3.54 6.58 -21.15
CA GLY A 40 2.52 7.60 -21.42
C GLY A 40 1.11 7.21 -20.96
N THR A 41 0.99 6.15 -20.16
CA THR A 41 -0.28 5.67 -19.61
C THR A 41 -0.39 6.00 -18.14
N ASN A 42 -1.58 6.40 -17.71
CA ASN A 42 -1.85 6.70 -16.30
C ASN A 42 -1.92 5.43 -15.48
N SER A 43 -1.41 5.49 -14.25
CA SER A 43 -1.37 4.35 -13.34
C SER A 43 -2.24 4.59 -12.12
N PRO A 44 -3.37 3.86 -11.95
CA PRO A 44 -4.42 4.19 -11.00
C PRO A 44 -4.06 3.83 -9.55
N MET A 45 -2.99 4.44 -9.02
CA MET A 45 -2.42 4.27 -7.69
C MET A 45 -1.87 5.61 -7.16
N ILE A 46 -1.29 5.63 -5.95
CA ILE A 46 -0.51 6.80 -5.50
C ILE A 46 0.84 6.78 -6.25
N THR A 47 0.97 7.69 -7.21
CA THR A 47 2.17 7.86 -8.05
C THR A 47 3.22 8.72 -7.35
N ASN A 48 2.80 9.72 -6.58
CA ASN A 48 3.73 10.50 -5.75
C ASN A 48 3.14 10.71 -4.35
N MET A 49 4.02 10.68 -3.33
CA MET A 49 3.68 11.07 -1.96
C MET A 49 4.72 12.05 -1.42
N TRP A 50 4.28 13.05 -0.66
CA TRP A 50 5.11 13.97 0.09
C TRP A 50 4.71 13.98 1.55
N ILE A 51 5.70 14.14 2.42
CA ILE A 51 5.55 14.35 3.86
C ILE A 51 6.19 15.71 4.19
N ALA A 52 5.40 16.63 4.73
CA ALA A 52 5.82 17.99 5.08
C ALA A 52 6.61 18.69 3.94
N GLY A 53 6.15 18.51 2.69
CA GLY A 53 6.77 19.10 1.50
C GLY A 53 7.93 18.32 0.88
N ARG A 54 8.46 17.28 1.54
CA ARG A 54 9.52 16.42 0.98
C ARG A 54 8.93 15.19 0.30
N LYS A 55 9.35 14.94 -0.95
CA LYS A 55 8.89 13.77 -1.72
C LYS A 55 9.46 12.50 -1.10
N VAL A 56 8.58 11.54 -0.78
CA VAL A 56 8.93 10.27 -0.11
C VAL A 56 8.71 9.06 -0.98
N VAL A 57 7.62 9.03 -1.76
CA VAL A 57 7.38 8.05 -2.82
C VAL A 57 7.55 8.80 -4.13
N PRO A 58 8.67 8.59 -4.85
CA PRO A 58 8.86 9.17 -6.16
C PRO A 58 8.15 8.35 -7.23
N HIS A 59 7.61 9.04 -8.24
CA HIS A 59 7.04 8.38 -9.41
C HIS A 59 8.14 7.98 -10.39
N ASP A 60 8.58 6.74 -10.33
CA ASP A 60 9.77 6.28 -11.08
C ASP A 60 9.43 5.27 -12.20
N ASN A 61 8.45 4.39 -12.01
CA ASN A 61 7.90 3.49 -13.05
C ASN A 61 6.63 2.75 -12.60
N ALA A 62 5.96 2.10 -13.56
CA ALA A 62 4.86 1.17 -13.29
C ALA A 62 5.42 -0.02 -12.49
N GLY A 63 5.05 -0.14 -11.21
CA GLY A 63 5.57 -1.19 -10.34
C GLY A 63 6.62 -0.73 -9.32
N ALA A 64 7.07 0.53 -9.33
CA ALA A 64 7.96 1.10 -8.30
C ALA A 64 7.34 2.27 -7.51
N ASP A 65 6.01 2.31 -7.40
CA ASP A 65 5.30 3.33 -6.62
C ASP A 65 4.51 2.69 -5.46
N PHE A 66 3.51 3.38 -4.90
CA PHE A 66 2.64 2.81 -3.88
C PHE A 66 1.65 1.83 -4.51
N GLN A 67 1.64 0.58 -4.05
CA GLN A 67 0.93 -0.51 -4.70
C GLN A 67 0.22 -1.44 -3.73
N MET A 68 -0.71 -2.19 -4.30
CA MET A 68 -1.43 -3.26 -3.65
C MET A 68 -1.48 -4.46 -4.59
N THR A 69 -1.19 -5.63 -4.04
CA THR A 69 -1.18 -6.88 -4.80
C THR A 69 -1.92 -7.94 -4.01
N SER A 70 -2.79 -8.69 -4.68
CA SER A 70 -3.36 -9.92 -4.12
C SER A 70 -2.75 -11.11 -4.82
N ARG A 71 -2.62 -12.24 -4.12
CA ARG A 71 -2.04 -13.46 -4.70
C ARG A 71 -3.05 -14.57 -4.80
N SER A 72 -2.90 -15.44 -5.80
CA SER A 72 -3.73 -16.62 -5.99
C SER A 72 -3.07 -17.89 -5.44
N SER A 73 -3.89 -18.87 -5.08
CA SER A 73 -3.43 -20.22 -4.74
C SER A 73 -2.74 -20.95 -5.91
N GLN A 74 -2.95 -20.48 -7.14
CA GLN A 74 -2.35 -21.02 -8.36
C GLN A 74 -0.95 -20.43 -8.66
N GLY A 75 -0.39 -19.63 -7.75
CA GLY A 75 0.95 -19.05 -7.87
C GLY A 75 1.01 -17.79 -8.73
N ASN A 76 2.24 -17.40 -9.13
CA ASN A 76 2.53 -16.08 -9.72
C ASN A 76 1.78 -15.76 -11.01
N ASN A 77 1.35 -16.77 -11.76
CA ASN A 77 0.57 -16.59 -12.99
C ASN A 77 -0.79 -15.89 -12.75
N TYR A 78 -1.24 -15.80 -11.50
CA TYR A 78 -2.57 -15.30 -11.13
C TYR A 78 -2.53 -14.29 -9.97
N ASN A 79 -1.53 -13.39 -9.94
CA ASN A 79 -1.47 -12.32 -8.93
C ASN A 79 -2.02 -11.02 -9.51
N PRO A 80 -3.28 -10.66 -9.24
CA PRO A 80 -3.77 -9.36 -9.65
C PRO A 80 -3.04 -8.25 -8.87
N THR A 81 -2.63 -7.21 -9.58
CA THR A 81 -2.02 -6.02 -8.96
C THR A 81 -2.58 -4.72 -9.51
N GLN A 82 -2.65 -3.73 -8.63
CA GLN A 82 -2.88 -2.34 -9.01
C GLN A 82 -1.67 -1.75 -9.74
N GLY A 83 -0.46 -2.24 -9.41
CA GLY A 83 0.87 -1.79 -9.89
C GLY A 83 1.09 -1.74 -11.39
N GLY A 84 0.31 -2.53 -12.12
CA GLY A 84 0.65 -2.92 -13.48
C GLY A 84 1.41 -4.24 -13.52
N ASP A 85 1.69 -4.73 -14.72
CA ASP A 85 2.41 -5.99 -14.88
C ASP A 85 3.94 -5.83 -14.79
N CYS A 86 4.65 -6.95 -14.75
CA CYS A 86 6.10 -6.93 -14.63
C CYS A 86 6.82 -6.37 -15.88
N ALA A 87 6.11 -6.18 -16.99
CA ALA A 87 6.61 -5.54 -18.21
C ALA A 87 6.45 -4.00 -18.18
N GLY A 88 5.92 -3.45 -17.09
CA GLY A 88 5.72 -2.02 -16.88
C GLY A 88 4.44 -1.47 -17.52
N ARG A 89 3.48 -2.33 -17.86
CA ARG A 89 2.15 -1.89 -18.33
C ARG A 89 1.26 -1.58 -17.14
N THR A 90 0.55 -0.47 -17.18
CA THR A 90 -0.30 -0.03 -16.06
C THR A 90 -1.66 -0.72 -16.05
N SER A 91 -2.21 -0.97 -14.86
CA SER A 91 -3.62 -1.35 -14.68
C SER A 91 -4.55 -0.24 -15.17
N VAL A 92 -5.78 -0.59 -15.54
CA VAL A 92 -6.72 0.35 -16.17
C VAL A 92 -7.65 0.96 -15.12
N LEU A 93 -7.80 2.29 -15.13
CA LEU A 93 -8.81 2.96 -14.33
C LEU A 93 -10.20 2.74 -14.94
N THR A 94 -11.11 2.12 -14.21
CA THR A 94 -12.49 1.87 -14.65
C THR A 94 -13.49 2.88 -14.12
N GLY A 95 -13.15 3.59 -13.06
CA GLY A 95 -13.99 4.65 -12.49
C GLY A 95 -13.32 5.34 -11.30
N SER A 96 -13.90 6.45 -10.85
CA SER A 96 -13.42 7.15 -9.66
C SER A 96 -14.56 7.81 -8.87
N ILE A 97 -14.35 7.97 -7.56
CA ILE A 97 -15.20 8.74 -6.64
C ILE A 97 -14.30 9.74 -5.91
N PRO A 98 -14.08 10.95 -6.46
CA PRO A 98 -13.11 11.91 -5.93
C PRO A 98 -13.45 12.56 -4.60
N ASN A 99 -14.70 12.45 -4.14
CA ASN A 99 -15.14 12.89 -2.82
C ASN A 99 -15.70 11.68 -2.08
N TRP A 100 -14.85 10.66 -1.92
CA TRP A 100 -15.26 9.43 -1.28
C TRP A 100 -15.21 9.63 0.24
N ASN A 101 -16.34 9.34 0.88
CA ASN A 101 -16.42 9.32 2.33
C ASN A 101 -15.89 7.96 2.82
N GLY A 102 -14.57 7.85 2.93
CA GLY A 102 -13.82 6.64 3.30
C GLY A 102 -14.55 5.83 4.36
N ALA A 103 -15.01 4.62 4.03
CA ALA A 103 -15.98 3.76 4.76
C ALA A 103 -16.65 4.31 6.05
N GLN A 104 -17.13 5.56 6.04
CA GLN A 104 -17.68 6.27 7.21
C GLN A 104 -16.72 6.51 8.39
N LEU A 105 -15.45 6.86 8.14
CA LEU A 105 -14.44 7.18 9.16
C LEU A 105 -14.65 8.54 9.88
N GLY A 106 -15.73 9.27 9.57
CA GLY A 106 -16.01 10.59 10.15
C GLY A 106 -15.21 11.75 9.53
N THR A 107 -14.27 11.46 8.63
CA THR A 107 -13.49 12.44 7.87
C THR A 107 -14.33 13.07 6.75
N PRO A 108 -14.14 14.37 6.43
CA PRO A 108 -14.77 14.99 5.27
C PRO A 108 -14.43 14.26 3.95
N ALA A 109 -15.45 14.03 3.12
CA ALA A 109 -15.31 13.31 1.87
C ALA A 109 -14.32 13.96 0.88
N SER A 110 -14.06 15.27 1.00
CA SER A 110 -13.06 15.99 0.21
C SER A 110 -11.64 15.46 0.39
N ASN A 111 -11.35 14.82 1.52
CA ASN A 111 -10.04 14.24 1.81
C ASN A 111 -9.88 12.82 1.28
N GLY A 112 -10.95 12.23 0.76
CA GLY A 112 -10.98 10.85 0.29
C GLY A 112 -11.19 10.73 -1.20
N ILE A 113 -10.65 9.67 -1.79
CA ILE A 113 -10.90 9.23 -3.16
C ILE A 113 -10.95 7.71 -3.23
N LEU A 114 -11.84 7.16 -4.05
CA LEU A 114 -11.87 5.75 -4.43
C LEU A 114 -11.62 5.61 -5.93
N LEU A 115 -10.72 4.72 -6.33
CA LEU A 115 -10.42 4.38 -7.73
C LEU A 115 -10.90 2.96 -7.99
N GLY A 116 -11.73 2.75 -9.03
CA GLY A 116 -12.04 1.43 -9.57
C GLY A 116 -10.96 1.04 -10.59
N ILE A 117 -10.48 -0.19 -10.52
CA ILE A 117 -9.32 -0.67 -11.24
C ILE A 117 -9.63 -2.03 -11.88
N ASP A 118 -9.27 -2.19 -13.15
CA ASP A 118 -9.07 -3.49 -13.79
C ASP A 118 -7.61 -3.89 -13.57
N PRO A 119 -7.32 -4.77 -12.59
CA PRO A 119 -5.95 -5.16 -12.29
C PRO A 119 -5.36 -6.02 -13.40
N LEU A 120 -4.06 -5.88 -13.62
CA LEU A 120 -3.32 -6.79 -14.48
C LEU A 120 -2.79 -7.99 -13.69
N LEU A 121 -2.64 -9.11 -14.39
CA LEU A 121 -1.90 -10.26 -13.89
C LEU A 121 -0.40 -9.94 -13.84
N TYR A 122 0.14 -9.95 -12.63
CA TYR A 122 1.56 -9.77 -12.36
C TYR A 122 2.23 -11.11 -12.17
N ASP A 123 2.94 -11.58 -13.19
CA ASP A 123 3.96 -12.60 -12.97
C ASP A 123 5.15 -11.91 -12.31
N GLU A 124 5.16 -11.87 -10.97
CA GLU A 124 6.36 -11.46 -10.24
C GLU A 124 7.48 -12.36 -10.73
N PRO A 125 8.56 -11.78 -11.33
CA PRO A 125 9.73 -12.57 -11.59
C PRO A 125 10.09 -13.19 -10.25
N GLY A 126 9.97 -14.52 -10.17
CA GLY A 126 10.49 -15.23 -9.03
C GLY A 126 11.97 -14.88 -8.86
N LEU A 127 12.56 -15.40 -7.79
CA LEU A 127 13.99 -15.39 -7.47
C LEU A 127 14.97 -15.62 -8.67
N SER A 128 14.47 -15.98 -9.86
CA SER A 128 15.13 -16.10 -11.17
C SER A 128 15.22 -14.83 -12.03
N GLY A 129 14.59 -13.70 -11.67
CA GLY A 129 14.88 -12.38 -12.27
C GLY A 129 14.39 -12.14 -13.71
N THR A 130 13.41 -12.87 -14.22
CA THR A 130 12.85 -12.63 -15.56
C THR A 130 11.32 -12.68 -15.57
N CYS A 131 10.70 -11.64 -16.14
CA CYS A 131 9.31 -11.67 -16.56
C CYS A 131 9.13 -12.77 -17.60
N ASN A 132 8.38 -13.82 -17.28
CA ASN A 132 7.98 -14.73 -18.34
C ASN A 132 6.99 -13.95 -19.20
N GLY A 133 7.37 -13.62 -20.43
CA GLY A 133 6.66 -12.72 -21.34
C GLY A 133 5.28 -13.21 -21.83
N GLY A 134 4.46 -13.76 -20.94
CA GLY A 134 3.04 -13.97 -21.16
C GLY A 134 2.36 -12.65 -21.56
N GLN A 135 1.39 -12.75 -22.45
CA GLN A 135 0.57 -11.60 -22.81
C GLN A 135 -0.16 -11.11 -21.54
N PRO A 136 -0.30 -9.78 -21.38
CA PRO A 136 -0.95 -9.20 -20.22
C PRO A 136 -2.41 -9.63 -20.23
N GLY A 137 -2.82 -10.35 -19.20
CA GLY A 137 -4.23 -10.59 -18.95
C GLY A 137 -4.72 -9.53 -17.98
N VAL A 138 -5.84 -8.87 -18.30
CA VAL A 138 -6.68 -8.32 -17.23
C VAL A 138 -7.03 -9.50 -16.33
N ALA A 139 -6.72 -9.36 -15.06
CA ALA A 139 -7.01 -10.41 -14.10
C ALA A 139 -8.53 -10.50 -13.91
N PRO A 140 -9.10 -11.71 -13.71
CA PRO A 140 -10.54 -11.90 -13.64
C PRO A 140 -11.12 -11.50 -12.27
N TYR A 141 -10.84 -10.27 -11.86
CA TYR A 141 -11.19 -9.66 -10.59
C TYR A 141 -11.46 -8.17 -10.77
N ASP A 142 -12.45 -7.64 -10.06
CA ASP A 142 -12.61 -6.20 -9.85
C ASP A 142 -11.78 -5.78 -8.64
N MET A 143 -11.02 -4.68 -8.77
CA MET A 143 -10.35 -4.02 -7.64
C MET A 143 -10.87 -2.60 -7.42
N ALA A 144 -10.87 -2.17 -6.16
CA ALA A 144 -11.01 -0.77 -5.80
C ALA A 144 -9.93 -0.37 -4.79
N PHE A 145 -9.35 0.81 -5.00
CA PHE A 145 -8.34 1.40 -4.14
C PHE A 145 -8.83 2.73 -3.57
N GLY A 146 -8.97 2.78 -2.25
CA GLY A 146 -9.40 3.95 -1.51
C GLY A 146 -8.24 4.61 -0.79
N VAL A 147 -8.22 5.93 -0.79
CA VAL A 147 -7.30 6.72 0.04
C VAL A 147 -8.09 7.80 0.76
N THR A 148 -7.88 7.96 2.07
CA THR A 148 -8.45 9.05 2.88
C THR A 148 -7.35 9.69 3.73
N LEU A 149 -7.10 10.99 3.52
CA LEU A 149 -6.17 11.76 4.36
C LEU A 149 -6.87 12.25 5.63
N GLY A 150 -6.18 12.18 6.77
CA GLY A 150 -6.74 12.68 8.03
C GLY A 150 -6.93 14.19 8.05
N ASP A 151 -7.91 14.66 8.82
CA ASP A 151 -8.30 16.07 8.91
C ASP A 151 -7.76 16.77 10.18
N GLY A 152 -7.28 15.98 11.15
CA GLY A 152 -6.87 16.40 12.48
C GLY A 152 -8.00 16.42 13.50
N VAL A 153 -9.21 16.00 13.12
CA VAL A 153 -10.39 15.97 14.00
C VAL A 153 -10.86 14.53 14.20
N ALA A 154 -11.31 13.87 13.14
CA ALA A 154 -11.69 12.45 13.21
C ALA A 154 -10.43 11.56 13.17
N VAL A 155 -9.49 11.94 12.31
CA VAL A 155 -8.25 11.20 12.05
C VAL A 155 -7.08 12.18 12.12
N PRO A 156 -5.96 11.88 12.81
CA PRO A 156 -4.78 12.74 12.83
C PRO A 156 -4.30 13.11 11.42
N ARG A 157 -3.76 14.32 11.21
CA ARG A 157 -3.31 14.76 9.87
C ARG A 157 -2.09 13.96 9.38
N GLU A 158 -1.37 13.41 10.33
CA GLU A 158 -0.24 12.51 10.16
C GLU A 158 -0.66 11.08 9.75
N ALA A 159 -1.96 10.84 9.56
CA ALA A 159 -2.49 9.57 9.07
C ALA A 159 -3.07 9.68 7.66
N MET A 160 -2.81 8.64 6.87
CA MET A 160 -3.51 8.30 5.64
C MET A 160 -4.06 6.89 5.79
N VAL A 161 -5.36 6.73 5.57
CA VAL A 161 -6.00 5.41 5.53
C VAL A 161 -6.04 4.95 4.09
N VAL A 162 -5.60 3.72 3.84
CA VAL A 162 -5.69 3.08 2.53
C VAL A 162 -6.59 1.85 2.62
N ASP A 163 -7.48 1.74 1.66
CA ASP A 163 -8.46 0.67 1.55
C ASP A 163 -8.22 -0.08 0.25
N MET A 164 -8.18 -1.40 0.32
CA MET A 164 -8.27 -2.27 -0.84
C MET A 164 -9.57 -3.03 -0.78
N SER A 165 -10.36 -2.99 -1.84
CA SER A 165 -11.47 -3.93 -2.03
C SER A 165 -11.20 -4.78 -3.26
N ILE A 166 -11.47 -6.08 -3.18
CA ILE A 166 -11.39 -6.99 -4.32
C ILE A 166 -12.58 -7.94 -4.33
N ARG A 167 -12.97 -8.38 -5.52
CA ARG A 167 -13.87 -9.53 -5.69
C ARG A 167 -13.53 -10.31 -6.95
N LYS A 168 -13.96 -11.58 -6.98
CA LYS A 168 -13.91 -12.41 -8.18
C LYS A 168 -14.99 -11.95 -9.17
N ASP A 169 -14.65 -11.85 -10.45
CA ASP A 169 -15.63 -11.55 -11.53
C ASP A 169 -16.71 -12.64 -11.61
N GLY A 170 -16.34 -13.87 -11.31
CA GLY A 170 -17.26 -14.99 -11.23
C GLY A 170 -16.71 -16.17 -10.43
N PRO A 171 -17.55 -17.19 -10.16
CA PRO A 171 -17.16 -18.35 -9.38
C PRO A 171 -15.96 -19.13 -9.95
N ALA A 172 -15.74 -19.04 -11.26
CA ALA A 172 -14.66 -19.73 -11.98
C ALA A 172 -13.28 -19.05 -11.85
N SER A 173 -13.21 -17.80 -11.38
CA SER A 173 -11.93 -17.13 -11.14
C SER A 173 -11.13 -17.88 -10.06
N PRO A 174 -9.79 -17.87 -10.09
CA PRO A 174 -8.99 -18.50 -9.04
C PRO A 174 -9.20 -17.87 -7.66
N ASP A 175 -9.09 -18.68 -6.61
CA ASP A 175 -9.18 -18.20 -5.23
C ASP A 175 -7.93 -17.41 -4.84
N LEU A 176 -8.14 -16.28 -4.16
CA LEU A 176 -7.08 -15.42 -3.66
C LEU A 176 -6.67 -15.83 -2.25
N VAL A 177 -5.38 -15.76 -1.95
CA VAL A 177 -4.77 -16.11 -0.67
C VAL A 177 -4.37 -14.83 0.05
N LYS A 178 -5.11 -14.52 1.11
CA LYS A 178 -4.95 -13.27 1.88
C LYS A 178 -3.54 -13.17 2.46
N ALA A 179 -3.02 -14.27 3.03
CA ALA A 179 -1.71 -14.33 3.67
C ALA A 179 -0.50 -14.09 2.76
N LEU A 180 -0.70 -14.12 1.45
CA LEU A 180 0.36 -13.90 0.45
C LEU A 180 0.22 -12.54 -0.25
N SER A 181 -0.83 -11.79 0.07
CA SER A 181 -1.14 -10.49 -0.54
C SER A 181 -0.34 -9.38 0.14
N GLU A 182 0.02 -8.34 -0.58
CA GLU A 182 0.86 -7.24 -0.10
C GLU A 182 0.04 -5.95 -0.02
N LEU A 183 -0.21 -5.50 1.21
CA LEU A 183 -1.16 -4.43 1.54
C LEU A 183 -0.70 -3.62 2.75
N PRO A 184 -0.13 -2.42 2.55
CA PRO A 184 0.33 -1.82 1.28
C PRO A 184 1.79 -2.15 0.97
N VAL A 185 2.20 -1.85 -0.26
CA VAL A 185 3.60 -1.77 -0.70
C VAL A 185 3.91 -0.32 -1.05
N ALA A 186 5.09 0.18 -0.68
CA ALA A 186 5.63 1.40 -1.26
C ALA A 186 7.11 1.28 -1.51
N PHE A 187 7.55 1.95 -2.58
CA PHE A 187 8.94 2.17 -2.87
C PHE A 187 9.27 3.63 -2.53
N VAL A 188 10.05 3.83 -1.47
CA VAL A 188 10.37 5.16 -0.94
C VAL A 188 11.80 5.57 -1.31
N ASP A 189 12.07 6.87 -1.37
CA ASP A 189 13.42 7.40 -1.59
C ASP A 189 14.36 6.99 -0.44
N ALA A 190 15.30 6.08 -0.75
CA ALA A 190 16.25 5.55 0.24
C ALA A 190 17.29 6.59 0.69
N ASN A 191 17.42 7.72 -0.01
CA ASN A 191 18.25 8.84 0.44
C ASN A 191 17.55 9.70 1.50
N PHE A 192 16.22 9.59 1.60
CA PHE A 192 15.45 10.23 2.65
C PHE A 192 15.10 9.25 3.77
N LEU A 193 14.29 8.23 3.49
CA LEU A 193 13.83 7.26 4.48
C LEU A 193 14.67 6.00 4.37
N ARG A 194 15.73 5.94 5.18
CA ARG A 194 16.86 5.02 5.04
C ARG A 194 16.95 3.96 6.14
N TYR A 195 16.46 4.27 7.33
CA TYR A 195 16.68 3.45 8.52
C TYR A 195 15.41 2.69 8.85
N ALA A 196 15.51 1.36 8.90
CA ALA A 196 14.37 0.48 9.03
C ALA A 196 14.09 0.09 10.48
N TYR A 197 12.81 0.15 10.82
CA TYR A 197 12.28 -0.17 12.14
C TYR A 197 11.01 -1.01 11.99
N TYR A 198 10.68 -1.79 13.01
CA TYR A 198 9.44 -2.56 13.07
C TYR A 198 8.89 -2.57 14.49
N SER A 199 7.61 -2.89 14.64
CA SER A 199 6.97 -3.00 15.95
C SER A 199 6.08 -4.23 16.01
N VAL A 200 6.18 -4.95 17.12
CA VAL A 200 5.38 -6.14 17.44
C VAL A 200 4.05 -5.83 18.11
N ASP A 201 3.79 -4.56 18.42
CA ASP A 201 2.56 -4.09 19.07
C ASP A 201 2.00 -2.79 18.46
N GLY A 202 2.68 -2.26 17.43
CA GLY A 202 2.32 -1.01 16.74
C GLY A 202 2.83 0.26 17.42
N VAL A 203 3.40 0.17 18.62
CA VAL A 203 3.75 1.36 19.43
C VAL A 203 5.23 1.36 19.81
N ASN A 204 5.77 0.20 20.20
CA ASN A 204 7.16 0.04 20.61
C ASN A 204 8.00 -0.41 19.41
N PHE A 205 8.69 0.54 18.78
CA PHE A 205 9.53 0.28 17.62
C PHE A 205 10.94 -0.21 18.01
N GLN A 206 11.48 -1.09 17.18
CA GLN A 206 12.81 -1.67 17.29
C GLN A 206 13.50 -1.62 15.93
N GLN A 207 14.83 -1.64 15.92
CA GLN A 207 15.60 -1.66 14.68
C GLN A 207 15.33 -2.96 13.89
N LEU A 208 14.97 -2.82 12.62
CA LEU A 208 14.88 -3.94 11.69
C LEU A 208 16.27 -4.17 11.09
N GLN A 209 16.99 -5.16 11.61
CA GLN A 209 18.34 -5.48 11.14
C GLN A 209 18.31 -6.41 9.92
N GLY A 210 18.97 -5.97 8.86
CA GLY A 210 19.26 -6.72 7.64
C GLY A 210 20.76 -6.99 7.46
N SER A 211 21.07 -8.01 6.66
CA SER A 211 22.43 -8.43 6.35
C SER A 211 23.08 -7.47 5.34
N THR A 212 24.32 -7.10 5.61
CA THR A 212 25.21 -6.37 4.68
C THR A 212 26.16 -7.31 3.92
N GLY A 213 26.04 -8.63 4.15
CA GLY A 213 26.99 -9.65 3.71
C GLY A 213 28.15 -9.90 4.69
N VAL A 214 28.42 -8.97 5.61
CA VAL A 214 29.50 -9.09 6.62
C VAL A 214 29.07 -8.75 8.04
N SER A 215 27.99 -7.97 8.19
CA SER A 215 27.44 -7.54 9.47
C SER A 215 25.93 -7.34 9.36
N LEU A 216 25.30 -6.97 10.48
CA LEU A 216 23.92 -6.52 10.50
C LEU A 216 23.86 -5.00 10.57
N SER A 217 22.90 -4.42 9.86
CA SER A 217 22.63 -2.99 9.85
C SER A 217 21.14 -2.76 9.70
N HIS A 218 20.60 -1.69 10.26
CA HIS A 218 19.22 -1.26 9.98
C HIS A 218 19.19 -0.15 8.92
N ASP A 219 20.35 0.22 8.36
CA ASP A 219 20.49 1.12 7.23
C ASP A 219 20.29 0.34 5.93
N ILE A 220 19.16 0.58 5.24
CA ILE A 220 18.79 -0.18 4.05
C ILE A 220 19.81 -0.04 2.92
N LYS A 221 20.55 1.08 2.84
CA LYS A 221 21.52 1.29 1.75
C LYS A 221 22.77 0.43 1.92
N GLN A 222 22.97 -0.13 3.10
CA GLN A 222 24.04 -1.09 3.38
C GLN A 222 23.60 -2.54 3.13
N TRP A 223 22.32 -2.79 2.93
CA TRP A 223 21.82 -4.14 2.70
C TRP A 223 22.23 -4.67 1.33
N VAL A 224 22.31 -6.00 1.27
CA VAL A 224 22.44 -6.73 0.02
C VAL A 224 21.27 -6.37 -0.89
N TRP A 225 21.59 -6.12 -2.14
CA TRP A 225 20.62 -5.70 -3.15
C TRP A 225 19.57 -6.76 -3.40
N ASN A 226 18.31 -6.35 -3.53
CA ASN A 226 17.16 -7.21 -3.78
C ASN A 226 16.83 -8.27 -2.70
N ASP A 227 17.53 -8.27 -1.56
CA ASP A 227 17.19 -9.14 -0.43
C ASP A 227 16.05 -8.57 0.40
N ASN A 228 15.04 -9.42 0.68
CA ASN A 228 13.91 -9.09 1.54
C ASN A 228 14.22 -9.44 2.99
N PHE A 229 14.12 -8.46 3.89
CA PHE A 229 14.27 -8.68 5.33
C PHE A 229 12.91 -8.68 6.00
N ILE A 230 12.48 -9.86 6.43
CA ILE A 230 11.12 -10.14 6.93
C ILE A 230 11.15 -10.27 8.46
N ARG A 231 10.12 -9.73 9.12
CA ARG A 231 9.80 -9.96 10.54
C ARG A 231 8.30 -10.11 10.70
N ASP A 232 7.88 -10.72 11.80
CA ASP A 232 6.48 -10.67 12.21
C ASP A 232 6.25 -9.44 13.11
N GLY A 233 5.14 -8.73 12.91
CA GLY A 233 4.80 -7.51 13.63
C GLY A 233 3.45 -6.92 13.20
N HIS A 234 3.12 -5.78 13.77
CA HIS A 234 1.97 -4.96 13.37
C HIS A 234 2.38 -3.76 12.52
N ALA A 235 3.63 -3.30 12.66
CA ALA A 235 4.10 -2.14 11.93
C ALA A 235 5.53 -2.30 11.41
N ILE A 236 5.79 -1.61 10.32
CA ILE A 236 7.12 -1.34 9.78
C ILE A 236 7.24 0.14 9.49
N ALA A 237 8.41 0.70 9.73
CA ALA A 237 8.70 2.10 9.48
C ALA A 237 10.07 2.27 8.83
N LEU A 238 10.17 3.25 7.95
CA LEU A 238 11.43 3.78 7.44
C LEU A 238 11.57 5.23 7.91
N CYS A 239 12.71 5.55 8.51
CA CYS A 239 13.02 6.87 9.05
C CYS A 239 14.27 7.48 8.41
N ASP A 240 14.42 8.79 8.53
CA ASP A 240 15.60 9.54 8.07
C ASP A 240 16.78 9.53 9.06
N ARG A 241 16.60 8.95 10.24
CA ARG A 241 17.61 8.89 11.31
C ARG A 241 17.86 7.47 11.80
N ALA A 242 19.12 7.19 12.15
CA ALA A 242 19.58 5.91 12.69
C ALA A 242 19.24 5.70 14.18
N ASP A 243 19.04 6.79 14.90
CA ASP A 243 18.78 6.83 16.34
C ASP A 243 17.30 7.10 16.65
N ALA A 244 16.39 6.77 15.74
CA ALA A 244 14.97 7.11 15.88
C ALA A 244 14.31 6.43 17.09
N VAL A 245 14.79 5.25 17.52
CA VAL A 245 14.25 4.56 18.72
C VAL A 245 14.73 5.24 20.00
N GLU A 246 15.97 5.71 20.01
CA GLU A 246 16.60 6.39 21.15
C GLU A 246 16.14 7.86 21.25
N GLN A 247 15.82 8.49 20.12
CA GLN A 247 15.32 9.86 20.02
C GLN A 247 13.98 9.92 19.25
N PRO A 248 12.89 9.32 19.78
CA PRO A 248 11.64 9.11 19.04
C PRO A 248 10.88 10.38 18.71
N ALA A 249 11.22 11.52 19.32
CA ALA A 249 10.64 12.82 19.01
C ALA A 249 11.35 13.55 17.86
N GLN A 250 12.41 12.98 17.27
CA GLN A 250 13.19 13.59 16.19
C GLN A 250 13.07 12.83 14.88
N GLY A 251 13.38 13.53 13.78
CA GLY A 251 13.38 12.96 12.44
C GLY A 251 11.99 12.86 11.82
N THR A 252 11.96 12.26 10.63
CA THR A 252 10.77 11.94 9.86
C THR A 252 10.77 10.47 9.52
N CYS A 253 9.64 9.83 9.74
CA CYS A 253 9.36 8.45 9.42
C CYS A 253 8.08 8.35 8.60
N MET A 254 8.00 7.27 7.82
CA MET A 254 6.77 6.76 7.25
C MET A 254 6.62 5.32 7.73
N ALA A 255 5.43 4.97 8.22
CA ALA A 255 5.12 3.67 8.76
C ALA A 255 3.85 3.10 8.16
N PHE A 256 3.87 1.79 7.91
CA PHE A 256 2.67 1.01 7.63
C PHE A 256 2.26 0.25 8.88
N TYR A 257 0.96 0.26 9.16
CA TYR A 257 0.34 -0.45 10.27
C TYR A 257 -0.80 -1.34 9.79
N ALA A 258 -0.81 -2.57 10.30
CA ALA A 258 -1.90 -3.52 10.22
C ALA A 258 -2.38 -3.89 11.63
N HIS A 259 -3.70 -3.95 11.80
CA HIS A 259 -4.32 -4.33 13.06
C HIS A 259 -4.01 -5.79 13.44
N GLU A 260 -3.90 -6.68 12.46
CA GLU A 260 -3.50 -8.07 12.66
C GLU A 260 -1.97 -8.25 12.74
N PHE A 261 -1.54 -9.22 13.54
CA PHE A 261 -0.14 -9.61 13.60
C PHE A 261 0.23 -10.38 12.33
N THR A 262 1.13 -9.80 11.54
CA THR A 262 1.44 -10.25 10.18
C THR A 262 2.94 -10.13 9.89
N ARG A 263 3.36 -10.55 8.70
CA ARG A 263 4.71 -10.33 8.21
C ARG A 263 4.84 -8.92 7.66
N VAL A 264 5.88 -8.24 8.12
CA VAL A 264 6.33 -6.97 7.58
C VAL A 264 7.71 -7.15 6.98
N TYR A 265 8.02 -6.43 5.92
CA TYR A 265 9.35 -6.53 5.32
C TYR A 265 9.78 -5.27 4.61
N ALA A 266 11.10 -5.08 4.57
CA ALA A 266 11.74 -4.03 3.80
C ALA A 266 12.89 -4.60 2.97
N SER A 267 13.28 -3.86 1.94
CA SER A 267 14.43 -4.21 1.11
C SER A 267 15.02 -3.01 0.39
N ARG A 268 16.23 -3.17 -0.13
CA ARG A 268 16.87 -2.22 -1.04
C ARG A 268 16.56 -2.61 -2.49
N ARG A 269 16.11 -1.66 -3.31
CA ARG A 269 15.63 -1.86 -4.68
C ARG A 269 16.21 -0.83 -5.65
N GLN A 270 16.15 -1.15 -6.94
CA GLN A 270 16.51 -0.25 -8.03
C GLN A 270 15.45 0.83 -8.23
N GLY A 271 15.87 2.08 -8.43
CA GLY A 271 15.02 3.17 -8.91
C GLY A 271 15.72 4.00 -9.99
N SER A 272 15.03 5.01 -10.51
CA SER A 272 15.52 5.89 -11.57
C SER A 272 15.24 7.36 -11.21
N PRO A 273 16.24 8.21 -10.91
CA PRO A 273 17.71 7.99 -10.90
C PRO A 273 18.29 7.56 -9.53
N ASN A 274 17.45 7.18 -8.55
CA ASN A 274 17.84 6.97 -7.16
C ASN A 274 17.80 5.49 -6.71
N GLU A 275 18.36 5.19 -5.53
CA GLU A 275 18.08 3.93 -4.83
C GLU A 275 16.74 4.04 -4.09
N LEU A 276 15.92 2.98 -4.15
CA LEU A 276 14.63 2.92 -3.47
C LEU A 276 14.69 1.92 -2.30
N ALA A 277 13.90 2.20 -1.28
CA ALA A 277 13.53 1.21 -0.28
C ALA A 277 12.16 0.65 -0.64
N LEU A 278 11.99 -0.66 -0.68
CA LEU A 278 10.66 -1.23 -0.62
C LEU A 278 10.30 -1.42 0.85
N MET A 279 9.08 -1.04 1.21
CA MET A 279 8.44 -1.31 2.50
C MET A 279 7.07 -1.94 2.23
N SER A 280 6.74 -3.02 2.92
CA SER A 280 5.50 -3.75 2.69
C SER A 280 5.00 -4.47 3.93
N VAL A 281 3.70 -4.68 3.97
CA VAL A 281 2.98 -5.50 4.94
C VAL A 281 2.24 -6.60 4.20
N LEU A 282 2.41 -7.86 4.62
CA LEU A 282 1.62 -8.97 4.07
C LEU A 282 0.22 -9.01 4.71
N GLY A 283 -0.75 -9.61 4.01
CA GLY A 283 -2.07 -9.90 4.56
C GLY A 283 -2.02 -10.90 5.72
N ASP A 284 -3.19 -11.36 6.18
CA ASP A 284 -3.36 -12.17 7.40
C ASP A 284 -2.33 -13.30 7.62
N ASN A 285 -2.10 -13.69 8.88
CA ASN A 285 -1.17 -14.77 9.24
C ASN A 285 -1.43 -16.11 8.50
N THR A 286 -0.38 -16.92 8.41
CA THR A 286 -0.12 -18.20 7.70
C THR A 286 -1.20 -19.30 7.70
N ALA A 287 -2.34 -19.15 8.38
CA ALA A 287 -3.48 -20.06 8.26
C ALA A 287 -4.36 -19.69 7.05
N ALA A 288 -3.78 -19.72 5.85
CA ALA A 288 -4.30 -19.35 4.53
C ALA A 288 -5.83 -19.10 4.43
N PRO A 289 -6.33 -17.94 4.91
CA PRO A 289 -7.71 -17.60 4.65
C PRO A 289 -7.81 -17.17 3.18
N THR A 290 -8.76 -17.75 2.45
CA THR A 290 -8.94 -17.52 1.02
C THR A 290 -10.19 -16.70 0.73
N ILE A 291 -10.15 -15.93 -0.36
CA ILE A 291 -11.34 -15.33 -0.97
C ILE A 291 -11.79 -16.29 -2.06
N SER A 292 -12.86 -17.03 -1.79
CA SER A 292 -13.40 -18.06 -2.71
C SER A 292 -14.74 -17.68 -3.33
N ASP A 293 -15.41 -16.65 -2.82
CA ASP A 293 -16.70 -16.16 -3.31
C ASP A 293 -16.58 -14.87 -4.17
N THR A 294 -17.72 -14.40 -4.69
CA THR A 294 -17.81 -13.24 -5.58
C THR A 294 -18.24 -11.95 -4.86
N GLN A 295 -18.29 -11.94 -3.53
CA GLN A 295 -18.59 -10.73 -2.76
C GLN A 295 -17.36 -9.82 -2.70
N TRP A 296 -17.57 -8.57 -2.30
CA TRP A 296 -16.47 -7.64 -2.03
C TRP A 296 -15.80 -7.97 -0.70
N HIS A 297 -14.50 -8.24 -0.77
CA HIS A 297 -13.61 -8.42 0.38
C HIS A 297 -12.76 -7.17 0.51
N THR A 298 -12.70 -6.58 1.70
CA THR A 298 -12.00 -5.30 1.91
C THR A 298 -10.97 -5.41 3.00
N ALA A 299 -9.78 -4.88 2.74
CA ALA A 299 -8.67 -4.74 3.68
C ALA A 299 -8.36 -3.27 3.90
N ARG A 300 -8.27 -2.84 5.16
CA ARG A 300 -7.87 -1.48 5.54
C ARG A 300 -6.51 -1.47 6.20
N ARG A 301 -5.70 -0.46 5.86
CA ARG A 301 -4.38 -0.22 6.43
C ARG A 301 -4.19 1.23 6.77
N LEU A 302 -3.33 1.48 7.74
CA LEU A 302 -2.95 2.82 8.15
C LEU A 302 -1.52 3.10 7.70
N VAL A 303 -1.34 4.25 7.07
CA VAL A 303 -0.05 4.87 6.82
C VAL A 303 0.09 6.03 7.80
N ALA A 304 1.07 5.97 8.69
CA ALA A 304 1.36 7.01 9.67
C ALA A 304 2.70 7.69 9.33
N VAL A 305 2.79 9.01 9.52
CA VAL A 305 4.00 9.78 9.21
C VAL A 305 4.41 10.70 10.37
N GLY A 306 5.63 11.22 10.33
CA GLY A 306 6.20 12.09 11.38
C GLY A 306 7.32 11.39 12.14
N ASN A 307 7.74 11.91 13.30
CA ASN A 307 8.72 11.19 14.13
C ASN A 307 8.10 9.91 14.73
N LEU A 308 8.91 8.98 15.26
CA LEU A 308 8.39 7.70 15.79
C LEU A 308 7.39 7.89 16.94
N SER A 309 7.54 8.92 17.77
CA SER A 309 6.58 9.25 18.83
C SER A 309 5.21 9.63 18.24
N THR A 310 5.21 10.36 17.12
CA THR A 310 3.99 10.77 16.41
C THR A 310 3.36 9.57 15.72
N VAL A 311 4.16 8.75 15.03
CA VAL A 311 3.71 7.50 14.42
C VAL A 311 3.02 6.59 15.44
N ALA A 312 3.65 6.36 16.58
CA ALA A 312 3.09 5.54 17.65
C ALA A 312 1.78 6.13 18.21
N ALA A 313 1.71 7.45 18.39
CA ALA A 313 0.50 8.13 18.85
C ALA A 313 -0.66 8.03 17.83
N VAL A 314 -0.35 8.17 16.54
CA VAL A 314 -1.32 8.04 15.44
C VAL A 314 -1.89 6.61 15.37
N ILE A 315 -1.04 5.60 15.49
CA ILE A 315 -1.46 4.19 15.55
C ILE A 315 -2.35 3.95 16.78
N GLY A 316 -1.92 4.42 17.96
CA GLY A 316 -2.70 4.32 19.19
C GLY A 316 -4.07 5.00 19.09
N HIS A 317 -4.14 6.17 18.44
CA HIS A 317 -5.41 6.86 18.18
C HIS A 317 -6.31 6.04 17.25
N ALA A 318 -5.75 5.47 16.17
CA ALA A 318 -6.51 4.66 15.22
C ALA A 318 -7.11 3.41 15.88
N GLU A 319 -6.34 2.70 16.71
CA GLU A 319 -6.83 1.53 17.47
C GLU A 319 -7.95 1.87 18.46
N GLN A 320 -7.91 3.08 19.05
CA GLN A 320 -8.95 3.53 19.98
C GLN A 320 -10.25 3.97 19.29
N ASN A 321 -10.13 4.57 18.10
CA ASN A 321 -11.25 5.21 17.42
C ASN A 321 -11.86 4.38 16.29
N TYR A 322 -11.11 3.42 15.73
CA TYR A 322 -11.61 2.48 14.74
C TYR A 322 -11.73 1.10 15.38
N PRO A 323 -12.94 0.59 15.60
CA PRO A 323 -13.10 -0.75 16.15
C PRO A 323 -12.42 -1.78 15.25
N ALA A 324 -11.94 -2.90 15.81
CA ALA A 324 -11.34 -4.01 15.06
C ALA A 324 -12.17 -4.44 13.82
N SER A 325 -13.50 -4.31 13.88
CA SER A 325 -14.41 -4.56 12.75
C SER A 325 -14.30 -3.54 11.61
N GLY A 326 -13.89 -2.30 11.91
CA GLY A 326 -13.67 -1.21 10.97
C GLY A 326 -12.31 -1.25 10.27
N TRP A 327 -11.40 -2.12 10.73
CA TRP A 327 -10.15 -2.45 10.04
C TRP A 327 -10.35 -3.40 8.87
N ALA A 328 -11.59 -3.82 8.59
CA ALA A 328 -12.03 -4.68 7.50
C ALA A 328 -10.99 -5.78 7.20
N ARG A 329 -11.21 -6.98 7.74
CA ARG A 329 -10.43 -8.14 7.34
C ARG A 329 -11.11 -8.68 6.10
N TRP A 330 -10.35 -8.83 5.01
CA TRP A 330 -10.80 -9.33 3.72
C TRP A 330 -12.12 -10.08 3.77
#